data_AF-A0A934RSB2-F1
#
_entry.id   AF-A0A934RSB2-F1
#
_cell.length_a   1.000
_cell.length_b   1.000
_cell.length_c   1.000
_cell.angle_alpha   90.00
_cell.angle_beta   90.00
_cell.angle_gamma   90.00
#
_symmetry.space_group_name_H-M   'P 1'
#
loop_
_entity.id
_entity.type
_entity.pdbx_description
1 polymer ?
#
loop_
_entity_poly.entity_id
_entity_poly.type
_entity_poly.pdbx_seq_one_letter_code
_entity_poly.pdbx_strand_id
1 'polypeptide(L)'
;MKKETDYYLCPDCGAEVAVGSSGCRACGPRKVAQCMGRKKKQARKKRSWEQDSASDGLDLPGDDDFDYEDYVAREFGGKPHRRVGLAWYWWLTAVLLLVSFFLLVFS
;
A
#
# COMPACT_ATOMS: atom_id res chain seq x y z
N MET A 1 31.46 8.15 -12.62
CA MET A 1 30.56 8.01 -11.45
C MET A 1 30.65 6.59 -10.93
N LYS A 2 31.19 6.38 -9.73
CA LYS A 2 31.08 5.09 -9.04
C LYS A 2 29.61 4.93 -8.62
N LYS A 3 28.95 3.85 -9.02
CA LYS A 3 27.60 3.54 -8.53
C LYS A 3 27.77 2.93 -7.14
N GLU A 4 27.44 3.71 -6.12
CA GLU A 4 27.24 3.18 -4.78
C GLU A 4 26.04 2.23 -4.86
N THR A 5 26.24 0.99 -4.42
CA THR A 5 25.22 -0.06 -4.51
C THR A 5 24.70 -0.29 -3.11
N ASP A 6 23.43 -0.01 -2.88
CA ASP A 6 22.78 -0.25 -1.60
C ASP A 6 22.49 -1.74 -1.42
N TYR A 7 22.50 -2.22 -0.18
CA TYR A 7 22.27 -3.61 0.19
C TYR A 7 21.14 -3.74 1.20
N TYR A 8 20.40 -4.85 1.14
CA TYR A 8 19.40 -5.23 2.12
C TYR A 8 19.58 -6.70 2.55
N LEU A 9 19.10 -7.05 3.74
CA LEU A 9 19.11 -8.44 4.23
C LEU A 9 17.91 -9.20 3.68
N CYS A 10 18.15 -10.36 3.08
CA CYS A 10 17.10 -11.23 2.57
C CYS A 10 16.23 -11.78 3.73
N PRO A 11 14.90 -11.62 3.70
CA PRO A 11 14.03 -12.05 4.80
C PRO A 11 13.97 -13.58 4.98
N ASP A 12 14.31 -14.35 3.95
CA ASP A 12 14.23 -15.82 3.99
C ASP A 12 15.52 -16.49 4.49
N CYS A 13 16.69 -15.91 4.25
CA CYS A 13 17.98 -16.54 4.57
C CYS A 13 19.02 -15.63 5.22
N GLY A 14 18.72 -14.33 5.39
CA GLY A 14 19.62 -13.36 6.02
C GLY A 14 20.84 -12.95 5.18
N ALA A 15 20.97 -13.42 3.93
CA ALA A 15 22.08 -13.03 3.07
C ALA A 15 21.94 -11.57 2.60
N GLU A 16 23.07 -10.88 2.42
CA GLU A 16 23.12 -9.55 1.83
C GLU A 16 22.78 -9.60 0.33
N VAL A 17 21.83 -8.76 -0.08
CA VAL A 17 21.33 -8.69 -1.45
C VAL A 17 21.44 -7.25 -1.93
N ALA A 18 22.06 -7.06 -3.09
CA ALA A 18 22.14 -5.74 -3.72
C ALA A 18 20.75 -5.27 -4.19
N VAL A 19 20.42 -4.02 -3.91
CA VAL A 19 19.22 -3.35 -4.40
C VAL A 19 19.24 -3.33 -5.93
N GLY A 20 18.11 -3.69 -6.55
CA GLY A 20 17.99 -3.83 -8.01
C GLY A 20 18.45 -5.18 -8.58
N SER A 21 18.93 -6.11 -7.74
CA SER A 21 19.16 -7.49 -8.19
C SER A 21 17.83 -8.24 -8.36
N SER A 22 17.80 -9.23 -9.26
CA SER A 22 16.59 -10.02 -9.60
C SER A 22 16.11 -10.98 -8.49
N GLY A 23 16.70 -10.93 -7.30
CA GLY A 23 16.37 -11.74 -6.15
C GLY A 23 17.60 -12.27 -5.42
N CYS A 24 17.39 -12.82 -4.21
CA CYS A 24 18.47 -13.34 -3.40
C CYS A 24 19.22 -14.48 -4.11
N ARG A 25 20.54 -14.35 -4.23
CA ARG A 25 21.40 -15.36 -4.85
C ARG A 25 21.66 -16.58 -3.95
N ALA A 26 21.17 -16.61 -2.72
CA ALA A 26 21.33 -17.76 -1.84
C ALA A 26 20.09 -18.66 -1.86
N CYS A 27 18.90 -18.10 -1.63
CA CYS A 27 17.64 -18.85 -1.52
C CYS A 27 16.62 -18.58 -2.63
N GLY A 28 16.87 -17.58 -3.49
CA GLY A 28 15.93 -17.16 -4.52
C GLY A 28 15.78 -18.16 -5.67
N PRO A 29 14.72 -18.01 -6.48
CA PRO A 29 14.29 -18.98 -7.50
C PRO A 29 15.39 -19.34 -8.52
N ARG A 30 16.36 -18.45 -8.76
CA ARG A 30 17.47 -18.67 -9.71
C ARG A 30 18.47 -19.74 -9.26
N LYS A 31 18.63 -19.99 -7.95
CA LYS A 31 19.52 -21.05 -7.43
C LYS A 31 18.83 -22.40 -7.24
N VAL A 32 17.50 -22.41 -7.14
CA VAL A 32 16.75 -23.66 -6.99
C VAL A 32 16.86 -24.54 -8.24
N ALA A 33 17.13 -23.96 -9.42
CA ALA A 33 17.33 -24.71 -10.65
C ALA A 33 18.63 -25.55 -10.69
N GLN A 34 19.68 -25.15 -9.95
CA GLN A 34 21.00 -25.80 -10.03
C GLN A 34 21.21 -26.87 -8.93
N CYS A 35 20.29 -26.98 -7.97
CA CYS A 35 20.36 -27.94 -6.87
C CYS A 35 19.30 -29.06 -6.95
N MET A 36 18.54 -29.18 -8.05
CA MET A 36 17.47 -30.18 -8.18
C MET A 36 17.99 -31.58 -8.54
N GLY A 37 18.60 -32.24 -7.56
CA GLY A 37 18.38 -33.67 -7.36
C GLY A 37 16.97 -33.86 -6.80
N ARG A 38 16.08 -34.50 -7.58
CA ARG A 38 14.74 -35.01 -7.18
C ARG A 38 13.86 -34.02 -6.39
N LYS A 39 13.01 -33.26 -7.10
CA LYS A 39 11.90 -32.50 -6.49
C LYS A 39 11.00 -33.44 -5.66
N LYS A 40 11.17 -33.50 -4.35
CA LYS A 40 10.03 -33.77 -3.46
C LYS A 40 9.08 -32.60 -3.61
N LYS A 41 7.79 -32.86 -3.86
CA LYS A 41 6.71 -31.87 -3.83
C LYS A 41 6.74 -31.24 -2.44
N GLN A 42 7.43 -30.11 -2.30
CA GLN A 42 7.55 -29.42 -1.02
C GLN A 42 6.15 -28.92 -0.68
N ALA A 43 5.57 -29.45 0.42
CA ALA A 43 4.35 -28.91 1.00
C ALA A 43 4.52 -27.39 1.14
N ARG A 44 3.47 -26.61 0.84
CA ARG A 44 3.49 -25.14 0.93
C ARG A 44 4.04 -24.76 2.31
N LYS A 45 5.30 -24.33 2.36
CA LYS A 45 5.90 -23.81 3.59
C LYS A 45 5.10 -22.56 3.93
N LYS A 46 4.53 -22.51 5.14
CA LYS A 46 3.78 -21.34 5.60
C LYS A 46 4.63 -20.10 5.40
N ARG A 47 4.03 -19.04 4.88
CA ARG A 47 4.74 -17.77 4.69
C ARG A 47 5.12 -17.22 6.07
N SER A 48 6.18 -16.43 6.18
CA SER A 48 6.63 -15.88 7.47
C SER A 48 5.57 -15.03 8.20
N TRP A 49 4.52 -14.58 7.48
CA TRP A 49 3.40 -13.82 8.03
C TRP A 49 2.12 -14.66 8.23
N GLU A 50 2.11 -15.93 7.81
CA GLU A 50 1.02 -16.85 8.09
C GLU A 50 1.23 -17.42 9.49
N GLN A 51 0.48 -16.89 10.46
CA GLN A 51 0.48 -17.40 11.84
C GLN A 51 -0.37 -18.68 11.93
N ASP A 52 -0.13 -19.50 12.95
CA ASP A 52 -1.03 -20.60 13.27
C ASP A 52 -2.37 -20.02 13.75
N SER A 53 -3.49 -20.66 13.40
CA SER A 53 -4.84 -20.20 13.79
C SER A 53 -5.06 -20.14 15.31
N ALA A 54 -4.15 -20.74 16.10
CA ALA A 54 -4.11 -20.63 17.55
C ALA A 54 -3.51 -19.30 18.04
N SER A 55 -2.72 -18.62 17.21
CA SER A 55 -2.10 -17.32 17.48
C SER A 55 -2.88 -16.15 16.86
N ASP A 56 -4.02 -16.42 16.23
CA ASP A 56 -4.85 -15.37 15.65
C ASP A 56 -5.30 -14.35 16.70
N GLY A 57 -5.22 -14.66 18.01
CA GLY A 57 -5.33 -13.65 19.07
C GLY A 57 -6.60 -12.80 18.98
N LEU A 58 -7.59 -13.29 18.25
CA LEU A 58 -8.89 -12.67 18.12
C LEU A 58 -9.68 -13.18 19.33
N ASP A 59 -9.36 -12.65 20.50
CA ASP A 59 -10.40 -12.33 21.49
C ASP A 59 -11.16 -11.08 21.00
N LEU A 60 -11.34 -10.97 19.69
CA LEU A 60 -12.34 -10.12 19.11
C LEU A 60 -13.65 -10.84 19.47
N PRO A 61 -14.58 -10.12 20.11
CA PRO A 61 -15.92 -10.65 20.23
C PRO A 61 -16.39 -10.94 18.78
N GLY A 62 -17.20 -11.99 18.58
CA GLY A 62 -17.40 -12.60 17.25
C GLY A 62 -17.80 -11.57 16.17
N ASP A 63 -17.79 -11.94 14.89
CA ASP A 63 -18.11 -11.02 13.78
C ASP A 63 -19.42 -10.20 13.97
N ASP A 64 -20.33 -10.63 14.87
CA ASP A 64 -21.58 -9.95 15.24
C ASP A 64 -21.51 -8.99 16.45
N ASP A 65 -20.43 -8.97 17.25
CA ASP A 65 -20.32 -8.14 18.46
C ASP A 65 -19.61 -6.79 18.23
N PHE A 66 -18.83 -6.66 17.15
CA PHE A 66 -18.15 -5.41 16.81
C PHE A 66 -18.98 -4.56 15.84
N ASP A 67 -19.70 -3.56 16.36
CA ASP A 67 -20.44 -2.60 15.56
C ASP A 67 -19.50 -1.55 14.93
N TYR A 68 -19.10 -1.80 13.67
CA TYR A 68 -18.27 -0.89 12.89
C TYR A 68 -18.92 0.50 12.73
N GLU A 69 -20.24 0.56 12.60
CA GLU A 69 -20.95 1.83 12.41
C GLU A 69 -20.97 2.66 13.71
N ASP A 70 -21.17 2.03 14.87
CA ASP A 70 -21.03 2.69 16.19
C ASP A 70 -19.61 3.20 16.43
N TYR A 71 -18.60 2.36 16.15
CA TYR A 71 -17.19 2.76 16.26
C TYR A 71 -16.88 3.97 15.37
N VAL A 72 -17.33 3.94 14.12
CA VAL A 72 -17.10 5.05 13.18
C VAL A 72 -17.82 6.31 13.64
N ALA A 73 -19.07 6.20 14.10
CA ALA A 73 -19.84 7.32 14.61
C ALA A 73 -19.23 7.94 15.87
N ARG A 74 -18.70 7.12 16.78
CA ARG A 74 -18.10 7.52 18.04
C ARG A 74 -16.71 8.14 17.87
N GLU A 75 -15.85 7.55 17.04
CA GLU A 75 -14.45 7.99 16.88
C GLU A 75 -14.27 9.08 15.80
N PHE A 76 -14.98 8.98 14.68
CA PHE A 76 -14.80 9.89 13.55
C PHE A 76 -15.91 10.94 13.45
N GLY A 77 -17.04 10.73 14.14
CA GLY A 77 -18.18 11.63 14.15
C GLY A 77 -19.00 11.56 12.85
N GLY A 78 -20.31 11.40 12.96
CA GLY A 78 -21.26 11.33 11.83
C GLY A 78 -21.51 12.64 11.11
N LYS A 79 -20.49 13.49 10.88
CA LYS A 79 -20.66 14.68 10.04
C LYS A 79 -20.73 14.19 8.59
N PRO A 80 -21.92 14.19 7.94
CA PRO A 80 -22.01 13.78 6.54
C PRO A 80 -21.03 14.64 5.73
N HIS A 81 -20.40 14.04 4.72
CA HIS A 81 -19.53 14.76 3.79
C HIS A 81 -20.20 16.09 3.44
N ARG A 82 -19.63 17.20 3.91
CA ARG A 82 -20.25 18.49 3.66
C ARG A 82 -20.08 18.71 2.18
N ARG A 83 -21.18 18.76 1.42
CA ARG A 83 -21.10 19.16 0.01
C ARG A 83 -20.52 20.56 0.02
N VAL A 84 -19.23 20.67 -0.29
CA VAL A 84 -18.54 21.94 -0.45
C VAL A 84 -19.05 22.55 -1.75
N GLY A 85 -20.18 23.26 -1.64
CA GLY A 85 -20.64 24.11 -2.72
C GLY A 85 -19.57 25.17 -3.00
N LEU A 86 -19.25 25.41 -4.27
CA LEU A 86 -18.41 26.53 -4.64
C LEU A 86 -19.08 27.81 -4.13
N ALA A 87 -18.37 28.55 -3.28
CA ALA A 87 -18.87 29.82 -2.79
C ALA A 87 -19.12 30.79 -3.95
N TRP A 88 -20.17 31.60 -3.84
CA TRP A 88 -20.62 32.50 -4.90
C TRP A 88 -19.53 33.47 -5.43
N TYR A 89 -18.56 33.83 -4.60
CA TYR A 89 -17.46 34.70 -5.01
C TYR A 89 -16.54 34.04 -6.05
N TRP A 90 -16.40 32.70 -6.05
CA TRP A 90 -15.64 31.99 -7.08
C TRP A 90 -16.29 32.10 -8.46
N TRP A 91 -17.62 32.18 -8.52
CA TRP A 91 -18.33 32.50 -9.76
C TRP A 91 -17.99 33.91 -10.25
N LEU A 92 -17.97 34.89 -9.34
CA LEU A 92 -17.60 36.26 -9.68
C LEU A 92 -16.15 36.35 -10.20
N THR A 93 -15.20 35.66 -9.55
CA THR A 93 -13.81 35.58 -10.00
C THR A 93 -13.71 34.93 -11.39
N ALA A 94 -14.44 33.84 -11.64
CA ALA A 94 -14.46 33.18 -12.95
C ALA A 94 -14.99 34.12 -14.06
N VAL A 95 -16.05 34.88 -13.78
CA VAL A 95 -16.58 35.88 -14.73
C VAL A 95 -15.57 36.98 -15.00
N LEU A 96 -14.91 37.52 -13.96
CA LEU A 96 -13.87 38.55 -14.11
C LEU A 96 -12.70 38.07 -14.98
N LEU A 97 -12.20 36.86 -14.71
CA LEU A 97 -11.11 36.27 -15.49
C LEU A 97 -11.51 36.04 -16.94
N LEU A 98 -12.74 35.58 -17.18
CA LEU A 98 -13.26 35.36 -18.51
C LEU A 98 -13.36 36.69 -19.27
N VAL A 99 -13.96 37.73 -18.68
CA VAL A 99 -14.03 39.07 -19.29
C VAL A 99 -12.63 39.62 -19.59
N SER A 100 -11.69 39.50 -18.64
CA SER A 100 -10.31 39.94 -18.85
C SER A 100 -9.64 39.20 -20.01
N PHE A 101 -9.86 37.89 -20.14
CA PHE A 101 -9.32 37.10 -21.23
C PHE A 101 -9.89 37.55 -22.59
N PHE A 102 -11.20 37.78 -22.68
CA PHE A 102 -11.82 38.30 -23.90
C PHE A 102 -11.30 39.70 -24.24
N LEU A 103 -11.18 40.60 -23.26
CA LEU A 103 -10.61 41.93 -23.50
C LEU A 103 -9.16 41.87 -23.99
N LEU A 104 -8.34 40.96 -23.47
CA LEU A 104 -6.94 40.81 -23.90
C LEU A 104 -6.78 40.16 -25.28
N VAL A 105 -7.71 39.30 -25.68
CA VAL A 105 -7.64 38.58 -26.97
C VAL A 105 -8.28 39.40 -28.11
N PHE A 106 -9.26 40.23 -27.79
CA PHE A 106 -9.99 41.06 -28.77
C PHE A 106 -9.55 42.53 -28.78
N SER A 107 -8.59 42.92 -27.93
CA SER A 107 -7.86 44.20 -28.01
C SER A 107 -6.55 44.03 -28.76
#